data_AF-A0A8J6DV12-F1
#
_entry.id   AF-A0A8J6DV12-F1
#
_cell.length_a   1.000
_cell.length_b   1.000
_cell.length_c   1.000
_cell.angle_alpha   90.00
_cell.angle_beta   90.00
_cell.angle_gamma   90.00
#
_symmetry.space_group_name_H-M   'P 1'
#
loop_
_entity.id
_entity.type
_entity.pdbx_description
1 polymer ?
#
loop_
_entity_poly.entity_id
_entity_poly.type
_entity_poly.pdbx_seq_one_letter_code
_entity_poly.pdbx_strand_id
1 'polypeptide(L)'
;IEEDTWQKYYLEGVSNEMYTEYLSSAFVGLSFPTVCELCFVKLKLLMIAIEYKSANRESRILINPGNHLKIQEGTLGFFIASDAKEVKRAFFYCKACHDDITDPKRIKKCGCKRRK
;
A
#
# COMPACT_ATOMS: atom_id res chain seq x y z
N ILE A 1 4.23 -30.39 -19.79
CA ILE A 1 4.72 -29.12 -20.36
C ILE A 1 3.61 -28.12 -20.06
N GLU A 2 3.77 -27.28 -19.04
CA GLU A 2 2.83 -26.16 -18.88
C GLU A 2 3.00 -25.28 -20.12
N GLU A 3 1.95 -25.11 -20.91
CA GLU A 3 1.99 -24.29 -22.11
C GLU A 3 2.09 -22.82 -21.70
N ASP A 4 3.28 -22.26 -21.89
CA ASP A 4 3.64 -20.88 -21.61
C ASP A 4 3.00 -19.94 -22.65
N THR A 5 1.68 -19.81 -22.57
CA THR A 5 0.84 -19.07 -23.51
C THR A 5 0.52 -17.68 -22.99
N TRP A 6 0.16 -16.76 -23.90
CA TRP A 6 -0.32 -15.42 -23.54
C TRP A 6 -1.52 -15.47 -22.56
N GLN A 7 -2.32 -16.54 -22.60
CA GLN A 7 -3.47 -16.75 -21.72
C GLN A 7 -3.05 -16.92 -20.27
N LYS A 8 -1.91 -17.58 -19.99
CA LYS A 8 -1.37 -17.74 -18.63
C LYS A 8 -1.09 -16.37 -18.00
N TYR A 9 -0.33 -15.52 -18.69
CA TYR A 9 0.00 -14.17 -18.23
C TYR A 9 -1.25 -13.28 -18.07
N TYR A 10 -2.24 -13.43 -18.96
CA TYR A 10 -3.50 -12.72 -18.84
C TYR A 10 -4.29 -13.16 -17.59
N LEU A 11 -4.42 -14.47 -17.36
CA LEU A 11 -5.14 -15.03 -16.21
C LEU A 11 -4.49 -14.67 -14.87
N GLU A 12 -3.15 -14.57 -14.82
CA GLU A 12 -2.44 -14.05 -13.65
C GLU A 12 -2.87 -12.61 -13.33
N GLY A 13 -3.03 -11.75 -14.35
CA GLY A 13 -3.53 -10.38 -14.20
C GLY A 13 -4.98 -10.32 -13.70
N VAL A 14 -5.86 -11.18 -14.23
CA VAL A 14 -7.29 -11.26 -13.87
C VAL A 14 -7.50 -11.53 -12.37
N SER A 15 -6.55 -12.20 -11.71
CA SER A 15 -6.64 -12.48 -10.27
C SER A 15 -6.57 -11.24 -9.37
N ASN A 16 -6.22 -10.07 -9.91
CA ASN A 16 -6.05 -8.85 -9.13
C ASN A 16 -7.34 -8.03 -9.05
N GLU A 17 -7.62 -7.54 -7.86
CA GLU A 17 -8.78 -6.71 -7.55
C GLU A 17 -8.34 -5.38 -6.93
N MET A 18 -9.28 -4.43 -6.89
CA MET A 18 -9.06 -3.14 -6.23
C MET A 18 -9.48 -3.20 -4.77
N TYR A 19 -8.62 -2.72 -3.89
CA TYR A 19 -8.85 -2.67 -2.45
C TYR A 19 -8.51 -1.29 -1.88
N THR A 20 -9.11 -0.98 -0.73
CA THR A 20 -8.77 0.21 0.06
C THR A 20 -8.26 -0.20 1.43
N GLU A 21 -7.24 0.51 1.92
CA GLU A 21 -6.69 0.30 3.25
C GLU A 21 -6.02 1.56 3.80
N TYR A 22 -6.12 1.77 5.11
CA TYR A 22 -5.42 2.86 5.76
C TYR A 22 -3.91 2.64 5.78
N LEU A 23 -3.17 3.70 5.50
CA LEU A 23 -1.72 3.68 5.54
C LEU A 23 -1.22 3.67 6.99
N SER A 24 -0.14 2.92 7.25
CA SER A 24 0.53 2.96 8.54
C SER A 24 1.11 4.34 8.85
N SER A 25 1.09 4.71 10.14
CA SER A 25 1.82 5.86 10.70
C SER A 25 3.30 5.92 10.29
N ALA A 26 3.91 4.77 9.94
CA ALA A 26 5.28 4.71 9.44
C ALA A 26 5.50 5.45 8.10
N PHE A 27 4.42 5.75 7.37
CA PHE A 27 4.45 6.46 6.09
C PHE A 27 4.18 7.97 6.22
N VAL A 28 3.77 8.45 7.39
CA VAL A 28 3.42 9.87 7.60
C VAL A 28 4.62 10.77 7.33
N GLY A 29 4.38 11.86 6.61
CA GLY A 29 5.41 12.83 6.22
C GLY A 29 6.25 12.41 5.00
N LEU A 30 6.15 11.16 4.55
CA LEU A 30 6.78 10.71 3.30
C LEU A 30 5.96 11.16 2.09
N SER A 31 6.62 11.35 0.96
CA SER A 31 5.95 11.66 -0.31
C SER A 31 5.25 10.45 -0.91
N PHE A 32 4.20 10.67 -1.69
CA PHE A 32 3.48 9.58 -2.35
C PHE A 32 4.42 8.67 -3.17
N PRO A 33 5.32 9.15 -4.06
CA PRO A 33 6.19 8.26 -4.82
C PRO A 33 7.10 7.38 -3.93
N THR A 34 7.61 7.93 -2.82
CA THR A 34 8.42 7.17 -1.85
C THR A 34 7.62 6.05 -1.19
N VAL A 35 6.37 6.32 -0.80
CA VAL A 35 5.48 5.31 -0.19
C VAL A 35 5.03 4.29 -1.24
N CYS A 36 4.77 4.73 -2.47
CA CYS A 36 4.43 3.86 -3.59
C CYS A 36 5.55 2.87 -3.89
N GLU A 37 6.80 3.32 -3.91
CA GLU A 37 7.98 2.47 -4.07
C GLU A 37 8.11 1.45 -2.92
N LEU A 38 7.97 1.88 -1.66
CA LEU A 38 7.99 0.98 -0.51
C LEU A 38 6.89 -0.09 -0.59
N CYS A 39 5.67 0.30 -0.92
CA CYS A 39 4.55 -0.61 -1.11
C CYS A 39 4.85 -1.64 -2.21
N PHE A 40 5.36 -1.19 -3.36
CA PHE A 40 5.63 -2.08 -4.49
C PHE A 40 6.81 -3.02 -4.21
N VAL A 41 7.95 -2.47 -3.77
CA VAL A 41 9.19 -3.21 -3.61
C VAL A 41 9.15 -4.13 -2.39
N LYS A 42 8.78 -3.60 -1.21
CA LYS A 42 8.77 -4.36 0.05
C LYS A 42 7.47 -5.11 0.29
N LEU A 43 6.31 -4.48 0.06
CA LEU A 43 5.02 -5.07 0.42
C LEU A 43 4.37 -5.88 -0.70
N LYS A 44 4.90 -5.78 -1.93
CA LYS A 44 4.30 -6.37 -3.15
C LYS A 44 2.86 -5.90 -3.37
N LEU A 45 2.61 -4.62 -3.13
CA LEU A 45 1.31 -3.97 -3.31
C LEU A 45 1.43 -2.82 -4.30
N LEU A 46 0.59 -2.79 -5.32
CA LEU A 46 0.54 -1.69 -6.27
C LEU A 46 -0.42 -0.62 -5.76
N MET A 47 0.12 0.47 -5.21
CA MET A 47 -0.69 1.63 -4.79
C MET A 47 -0.94 2.56 -5.97
N ILE A 48 -2.21 2.91 -6.24
CA ILE A 48 -2.60 3.71 -7.42
C ILE A 48 -3.11 5.11 -7.05
N ALA A 49 -3.66 5.28 -5.85
CA ALA A 49 -4.24 6.53 -5.40
C ALA A 49 -4.29 6.62 -3.87
N ILE A 50 -4.58 7.82 -3.37
CA ILE A 50 -4.86 8.08 -1.96
C ILE A 50 -6.08 8.99 -1.80
N GLU A 51 -6.78 8.87 -0.68
CA GLU A 51 -7.78 9.84 -0.23
C GLU A 51 -7.10 10.90 0.63
N TYR A 52 -7.09 12.14 0.14
CA TYR A 52 -6.59 13.30 0.84
C TYR A 52 -7.76 14.05 1.50
N LYS A 53 -7.66 14.27 2.81
CA LYS A 53 -8.65 15.06 3.57
C LYS A 53 -8.16 16.49 3.74
N SER A 54 -8.87 17.43 3.14
CA SER A 54 -8.58 18.85 3.31
C SER A 54 -9.06 19.37 4.66
N ALA A 55 -8.51 20.50 5.12
CA ALA A 55 -8.90 21.19 6.35
C ALA A 55 -10.41 21.51 6.40
N ASN A 56 -11.03 21.69 5.22
CA ASN A 56 -12.45 21.99 5.08
C ASN A 56 -13.35 20.73 5.15
N ARG A 57 -12.82 19.57 5.56
CA ARG A 57 -13.48 18.25 5.57
C ARG A 57 -13.90 17.71 4.21
N GLU A 58 -13.44 18.32 3.11
CA GLU A 58 -13.57 17.74 1.79
C GLU A 58 -12.53 16.62 1.60
N SER A 59 -13.02 15.42 1.31
CA SER A 59 -12.20 14.30 0.85
C SER A 59 -12.04 14.36 -0.67
N ARG A 60 -10.80 14.23 -1.15
CA ARG A 60 -10.49 14.14 -2.58
C ARG A 60 -9.62 12.92 -2.84
N ILE A 61 -9.96 12.16 -3.88
CA ILE A 61 -9.11 11.06 -4.35
C ILE A 61 -8.08 11.64 -5.31
N LEU A 62 -6.80 11.39 -5.02
CA LEU A 62 -5.69 11.83 -5.85
C LEU A 62 -5.02 10.60 -6.45
N ILE A 63 -5.06 10.49 -7.78
CA ILE A 63 -4.48 9.39 -8.54
C ILE A 63 -3.02 9.74 -8.84
N ASN A 64 -2.10 8.87 -8.39
CA ASN A 64 -0.65 9.02 -8.57
C ASN A 64 -0.11 10.46 -8.34
N PRO A 65 -0.30 11.07 -7.16
CA PRO A 65 0.18 12.42 -6.90
C PRO A 65 1.72 12.49 -6.84
N GLY A 66 2.27 13.68 -7.13
CA GLY A 66 3.71 13.91 -7.15
C GLY A 66 4.36 14.09 -5.77
N ASN A 67 5.67 14.38 -5.77
CA ASN A 67 6.52 14.49 -4.56
C ASN A 67 6.12 15.58 -3.55
N HIS A 68 5.36 16.58 -4.00
CA HIS A 68 4.89 17.69 -3.17
C HIS A 68 3.86 17.23 -2.12
N LEU A 69 3.11 16.17 -2.43
CA LEU A 69 2.13 15.64 -1.51
C LEU A 69 2.79 14.72 -0.50
N LYS A 70 2.55 14.98 0.79
CA LYS A 70 2.97 14.13 1.90
C LYS A 70 1.80 13.35 2.49
N ILE A 71 2.04 12.09 2.83
CA ILE A 71 1.05 11.24 3.48
C ILE A 71 0.75 11.79 4.88
N GLN A 72 -0.54 11.83 5.22
CA GLN A 72 -1.05 12.30 6.51
C GLN A 72 -1.51 11.11 7.35
N GLU A 73 -1.66 11.33 8.66
CA GLU A 73 -2.23 10.31 9.54
C GLU A 73 -3.66 10.01 9.09
N GLY A 74 -4.01 8.73 9.02
CA GLY A 74 -5.35 8.30 8.57
C GLY A 74 -5.62 8.49 7.08
N THR A 75 -4.60 8.70 6.24
CA THR A 75 -4.76 8.62 4.77
C THR A 75 -5.19 7.22 4.35
N LEU A 76 -6.25 7.15 3.53
CA LEU A 76 -6.71 5.91 2.90
C LEU A 76 -5.96 5.72 1.57
N GLY A 77 -5.37 4.56 1.35
CA GLY A 77 -4.72 4.18 0.10
C GLY A 77 -5.60 3.27 -0.75
N PHE A 78 -5.45 3.35 -2.07
CA PHE A 78 -6.10 2.49 -3.05
C PHE A 78 -5.05 1.59 -3.68
N PHE A 79 -5.30 0.29 -3.68
CA PHE A 79 -4.34 -0.74 -4.07
C PHE A 79 -4.93 -1.71 -5.09
N ILE A 80 -4.06 -2.25 -5.93
CA ILE A 80 -4.30 -3.43 -6.76
C ILE A 80 -3.50 -4.58 -6.14
N ALA A 81 -4.18 -5.67 -5.79
CA ALA A 81 -3.58 -6.87 -5.21
C ALA A 81 -4.45 -8.11 -5.48
N SER A 82 -3.93 -9.31 -5.21
CA SER A 82 -4.66 -10.57 -5.44
C SER A 82 -5.59 -11.01 -4.29
N ASP A 83 -5.43 -10.45 -3.06
CA ASP A 83 -6.27 -10.75 -1.89
C ASP A 83 -6.30 -9.55 -0.94
N ALA A 84 -7.47 -9.23 -0.38
CA ALA A 84 -7.65 -8.21 0.67
C ALA A 84 -6.71 -8.41 1.89
N LYS A 85 -6.35 -9.65 2.24
CA LYS A 85 -5.40 -9.95 3.33
C LYS A 85 -4.01 -9.41 3.05
N GLU A 86 -3.61 -9.36 1.78
CA GLU A 86 -2.31 -8.83 1.37
C GLU A 86 -2.20 -7.35 1.68
N VAL A 87 -3.28 -6.61 1.43
CA VAL A 87 -3.33 -5.15 1.55
C VAL A 87 -3.20 -4.69 3.00
N LYS A 88 -3.61 -5.54 3.97
CA LYS A 88 -3.41 -5.29 5.42
C LYS A 88 -1.94 -5.06 5.80
N ARG A 89 -0.97 -5.51 4.98
CA ARG A 89 0.46 -5.23 5.19
C ARG A 89 0.76 -3.72 5.17
N ALA A 90 0.07 -2.94 4.34
CA ALA A 90 0.23 -1.49 4.29
C ALA A 90 -0.18 -0.80 5.60
N PHE A 91 -1.19 -1.34 6.29
CA PHE A 91 -1.64 -0.85 7.58
C PHE A 91 -0.74 -1.29 8.75
N PHE A 92 -0.19 -2.51 8.67
CA PHE A 92 0.65 -3.07 9.74
C PHE A 92 2.13 -2.76 9.59
N TYR A 93 2.58 -2.19 8.47
CA TYR A 93 3.99 -1.87 8.26
C TYR A 93 4.55 -1.00 9.38
N CYS A 94 5.71 -1.36 9.89
CA CYS A 94 6.38 -0.65 10.98
C CYS A 94 7.86 -0.69 10.68
N LYS A 95 8.50 0.47 10.56
CA LYS A 95 9.93 0.51 10.26
C LYS A 95 10.75 -0.22 11.33
N ALA A 96 10.43 -0.07 12.61
CA ALA A 96 11.18 -0.72 13.68
C ALA A 96 11.07 -2.26 13.70
N CYS A 97 9.96 -2.84 13.22
CA CYS A 97 9.74 -4.29 13.28
C CYS A 97 9.90 -4.98 11.92
N HIS A 98 9.67 -4.26 10.82
CA HIS A 98 9.47 -4.83 9.49
C HIS A 98 10.45 -4.29 8.45
N ASP A 99 11.45 -3.47 8.81
CA ASP A 99 12.41 -2.96 7.81
C ASP A 99 13.21 -4.09 7.15
N ASP A 100 13.67 -5.05 7.95
CA ASP A 100 14.55 -6.14 7.51
C ASP A 100 13.78 -7.41 7.09
N ILE A 101 12.44 -7.34 7.03
CA ILE A 101 11.63 -8.47 6.58
C ILE A 101 11.67 -8.54 5.05
N THR A 102 12.18 -9.66 4.54
CA THR A 102 12.23 -9.96 3.10
C THR A 102 10.96 -10.63 2.58
N ASP A 103 10.34 -11.51 3.38
CA ASP A 103 9.08 -12.16 3.04
C ASP A 103 7.88 -11.30 3.52
N PRO A 104 7.12 -10.66 2.60
CA PRO A 104 6.00 -9.80 2.97
C PRO A 104 4.92 -10.55 3.76
N LYS A 105 4.79 -11.88 3.66
CA LYS A 105 3.80 -12.66 4.42
C LYS A 105 4.04 -12.63 5.94
N ARG A 106 5.24 -12.26 6.36
CA ARG A 106 5.61 -12.09 7.78
C ARG A 106 5.22 -10.73 8.34
N ILE A 107 4.84 -9.76 7.50
CA ILE A 107 4.38 -8.43 7.92
C ILE A 107 2.97 -8.56 8.49
N LYS A 108 2.87 -8.52 9.81
CA LYS A 108 1.62 -8.66 10.57
C LYS A 108 1.55 -7.58 11.64
N LYS A 109 0.42 -7.48 12.35
CA LYS A 109 0.26 -6.53 13.46
C LYS A 109 1.37 -6.72 14.49
N CYS A 110 2.20 -5.70 14.70
CA CYS A 110 3.22 -5.66 15.74
C CYS A 110 2.68 -5.02 17.03
N GLY A 111 3.43 -5.15 18.13
CA GLY A 111 3.10 -4.57 19.44
C GLY A 111 3.49 -3.10 19.60
N CYS A 112 4.10 -2.47 18.58
CA CYS A 112 4.47 -1.06 18.65
C CYS A 112 3.24 -0.19 18.87
N LYS A 113 3.29 0.68 19.88
CA LYS A 113 2.27 1.70 20.08
C LYS A 113 2.27 2.61 18.86
N ARG A 114 1.09 2.86 18.29
CA ARG A 114 0.90 3.95 17.33
C ARG A 114 1.30 5.23 18.06
N ARG A 115 2.29 5.94 17.51
CA ARG A 115 2.54 7.32 17.96
C ARG A 115 1.25 8.08 17.62
N LYS A 116 0.58 8.60 18.64
CA LYS A 116 -0.62 9.44 18.47
C LYS A 116 -0.25 10.71 17.72
#